data_AF-A0A9E6RRY7-F1
#
_entry.id   AF-A0A9E6RRY7-F1
#
_cell.length_a   1.000
_cell.length_b   1.000
_cell.length_c   1.000
_cell.angle_alpha   90.00
_cell.angle_beta   90.00
_cell.angle_gamma   90.00
#
_symmetry.space_group_name_H-M   'P 1'
#
loop_
_entity.id
_entity.type
_entity.pdbx_description
1 polymer ?
#
loop_
_entity_poly.entity_id
_entity_poly.type
_entity_poly.pdbx_seq_one_letter_code
_entity_poly.pdbx_strand_id
1 'polypeptide(L)'
;MLKIDGDKSHIEHFKPQYLCKQEDQQRIKKGERTMKEDIDWNNLLACHPKSTDAKTRPAAYGAFKKADFFDPDLLINPKQEDPSNHLEFRIDGSVIHKTDKGQSTIEILGLNHPVLQKLREASFIELGLSFKSKKPCSESAALRLADMAKHDGLEFAGAIPDAVNHYLTRLRRRKTRQQEQRTKRQSA
;
A
#
# COMPACT_ATOMS: atom_id res chain seq x y z
N MET A 1 2.49 14.16 9.90
CA MET A 1 1.52 13.49 8.99
C MET A 1 1.71 14.01 7.59
N LEU A 2 2.33 13.20 6.73
CA LEU A 2 2.57 13.57 5.34
C LEU A 2 1.30 13.27 4.53
N LYS A 3 0.67 14.33 4.03
CA LYS A 3 -0.38 14.22 3.03
C LYS A 3 0.27 14.00 1.67
N ILE A 4 -0.38 13.20 0.84
CA ILE A 4 -0.04 13.08 -0.58
C ILE A 4 -0.31 14.44 -1.22
N ASP A 5 0.62 14.85 -2.06
CA ASP A 5 0.62 16.13 -2.75
C ASP A 5 0.73 15.89 -4.26
N GLY A 6 0.02 16.69 -5.05
CA GLY A 6 -0.01 16.57 -6.51
C GLY A 6 1.36 16.75 -7.14
N ASP A 7 2.17 17.66 -6.60
CA ASP A 7 3.53 17.94 -7.09
C ASP A 7 4.48 16.76 -6.89
N LYS A 8 4.19 15.94 -5.86
CA LYS A 8 4.93 14.72 -5.51
C LYS A 8 4.25 13.46 -5.99
N SER A 9 3.25 13.56 -6.84
CA SER A 9 2.54 12.42 -7.41
C SER A 9 2.75 12.34 -8.92
N HIS A 10 2.49 11.18 -9.49
CA HIS A 10 2.44 10.98 -10.94
C HIS A 10 1.33 10.00 -11.31
N ILE A 11 0.94 10.02 -12.59
CA ILE A 11 0.06 9.00 -13.15
C ILE A 11 0.93 7.87 -13.69
N GLU A 12 0.61 6.66 -13.26
CA GLU A 12 1.24 5.42 -13.67
C GLU A 12 0.26 4.55 -14.43
N HIS A 13 0.75 3.78 -15.40
CA HIS A 13 -0.11 2.84 -16.12
C HIS A 13 -0.06 1.45 -15.47
N PHE A 14 -1.21 0.83 -15.24
CA PHE A 14 -1.29 -0.53 -14.74
C PHE A 14 -0.70 -1.52 -15.77
N LYS A 15 -1.30 -1.53 -16.96
CA LYS A 15 -0.76 -2.07 -18.21
C LYS A 15 0.21 -1.05 -18.85
N PRO A 16 1.50 -1.38 -19.02
CA PRO A 16 2.51 -0.49 -19.58
C PRO A 16 2.08 0.14 -20.90
N GLN A 17 2.28 1.45 -21.03
CA GLN A 17 1.89 2.22 -22.23
C GLN A 17 2.48 1.63 -23.52
N TYR A 18 3.72 1.13 -23.46
CA TYR A 18 4.36 0.51 -24.62
C TYR A 18 3.58 -0.71 -25.14
N LEU A 19 3.14 -1.60 -24.23
CA LEU A 19 2.34 -2.77 -24.60
C LEU A 19 0.99 -2.37 -25.20
N CYS A 20 0.31 -1.39 -24.61
CA CYS A 20 -0.95 -0.85 -25.17
C CYS A 20 -0.75 -0.37 -26.61
N LYS A 21 0.32 0.39 -26.87
CA LYS A 21 0.62 0.92 -28.21
C LYS A 21 0.99 -0.17 -29.20
N GLN A 22 1.73 -1.19 -28.78
CA GLN A 22 2.06 -2.32 -29.63
C GLN A 22 0.81 -3.11 -30.06
N GLU A 23 -0.10 -3.37 -29.12
CA GLU A 23 -1.34 -4.08 -29.41
C GLU A 23 -2.24 -3.27 -30.36
N ASP A 24 -2.37 -1.96 -30.14
CA ASP A 24 -3.12 -1.08 -31.05
C ASP A 24 -2.50 -1.04 -32.46
N GLN A 25 -1.17 -1.04 -32.58
CA GLN A 25 -0.51 -1.14 -33.88
C GLN A 25 -0.81 -2.47 -34.59
N GLN A 26 -0.88 -3.57 -33.85
CA GLN A 26 -1.26 -4.87 -34.41
C GLN A 26 -2.73 -4.88 -34.87
N ARG A 27 -3.64 -4.28 -34.11
CA ARG A 27 -5.06 -4.12 -34.48
C ARG A 27 -5.22 -3.30 -35.76
N ILE A 28 -4.51 -2.17 -35.87
CA ILE A 28 -4.52 -1.34 -37.09
C ILE A 28 -4.08 -2.14 -38.30
N LYS A 29 -3.00 -2.93 -38.19
CA LYS A 29 -2.51 -3.79 -39.28
C LYS A 29 -3.54 -4.84 -39.73
N LYS A 30 -4.42 -5.27 -38.82
CA LYS A 30 -5.53 -6.20 -39.10
C LYS A 30 -6.80 -5.51 -39.57
N GLY A 31 -6.83 -4.17 -39.68
CA GLY A 31 -8.04 -3.41 -39.98
C GLY A 31 -9.06 -3.37 -38.83
N GLU A 32 -8.62 -3.66 -37.61
CA GLU A 32 -9.46 -3.63 -36.40
C GLU A 32 -9.44 -2.25 -35.74
N ARG A 33 -10.46 -1.98 -34.92
CA ARG A 33 -10.53 -0.77 -34.10
C ARG A 33 -9.50 -0.84 -32.96
N THR A 34 -8.83 0.28 -32.69
CA THR A 34 -7.94 0.43 -31.53
C THR A 34 -8.72 0.51 -30.22
N MET A 35 -8.11 -0.01 -29.15
CA MET A 35 -8.68 0.00 -27.80
C MET A 35 -8.27 1.26 -27.02
N LYS A 36 -7.07 1.82 -27.30
CA LYS A 36 -6.52 2.99 -26.61
C LYS A 36 -6.45 2.82 -25.09
N GLU A 37 -6.05 1.63 -24.64
CA GLU A 37 -5.96 1.30 -23.21
C GLU A 37 -4.94 2.16 -22.46
N ASP A 38 -3.99 2.81 -23.14
CA ASP A 38 -3.04 3.72 -22.50
C ASP A 38 -3.69 5.01 -21.96
N ILE A 39 -4.88 5.37 -22.44
CA ILE A 39 -5.65 6.51 -21.91
C ILE A 39 -6.96 6.08 -21.23
N ASP A 40 -7.19 4.78 -21.06
CA ASP A 40 -8.33 4.26 -20.32
C ASP A 40 -8.15 4.56 -18.83
N TRP A 41 -9.16 5.18 -18.22
CA TRP A 41 -9.18 5.51 -16.80
C TRP A 41 -8.90 4.32 -15.88
N ASN A 42 -9.35 3.11 -16.25
CA ASN A 42 -9.09 1.90 -15.48
C ASN A 42 -7.64 1.42 -15.56
N ASN A 43 -6.87 1.95 -16.51
CA ASN A 43 -5.44 1.70 -16.65
C ASN A 43 -4.59 2.77 -15.96
N LEU A 44 -5.18 3.88 -15.49
CA LEU A 44 -4.47 5.00 -14.88
C LEU A 44 -4.54 4.95 -13.34
N LEU A 45 -3.38 4.88 -12.71
CA LEU A 45 -3.21 4.86 -11.26
C LEU A 45 -2.51 6.13 -10.78
N ALA A 46 -3.03 6.74 -9.71
CA ALA A 46 -2.32 7.79 -9.00
C ALA A 46 -1.23 7.15 -8.12
N CYS A 47 0.03 7.51 -8.35
CA CYS A 47 1.17 6.95 -7.64
C CYS A 47 1.95 8.04 -6.90
N HIS A 48 2.41 7.67 -5.69
CA HIS A 48 3.24 8.48 -4.82
C HIS A 48 4.34 7.61 -4.19
N PRO A 49 5.57 8.12 -4.02
CA PRO A 49 6.05 9.41 -4.49
C PRO A 49 6.37 9.40 -5.99
N LYS A 50 6.41 10.59 -6.59
CA LYS A 50 6.99 10.86 -7.89
C LYS A 50 8.46 10.48 -7.84
N SER A 51 8.87 9.55 -8.70
CA SER A 51 10.28 9.24 -8.83
C SER A 51 11.01 10.48 -9.34
N THR A 52 11.94 11.00 -8.53
CA THR A 52 12.72 12.19 -8.85
C THR A 52 13.71 11.95 -9.98
N ASP A 53 14.01 10.68 -10.31
CA ASP A 53 14.93 10.36 -11.39
C ASP A 53 14.71 8.97 -12.00
N ALA A 54 13.57 8.81 -12.68
CA ALA A 54 13.23 7.59 -13.43
C ALA A 54 14.33 7.11 -14.39
N LYS A 55 15.23 8.02 -14.83
CA LYS A 55 16.27 7.73 -15.82
C LYS A 55 17.64 7.40 -15.19
N THR A 56 17.99 7.97 -14.03
CA THR A 56 19.31 7.69 -13.41
C THR A 56 19.25 6.78 -12.19
N ARG A 57 18.14 6.78 -11.43
CA ARG A 57 17.96 5.99 -10.21
C ARG A 57 16.50 5.54 -10.06
N PRO A 58 16.05 4.55 -10.86
CA PRO A 58 14.68 4.05 -10.75
C PRO A 58 14.44 3.47 -9.34
N ALA A 59 13.23 3.67 -8.83
CA ALA A 59 12.86 3.07 -7.55
C ALA A 59 12.94 1.53 -7.66
N ALA A 60 13.54 0.88 -6.66
CA ALA A 60 13.70 -0.58 -6.65
C ALA A 60 12.40 -1.34 -6.26
N TYR A 61 11.25 -0.69 -6.40
CA TYR A 61 9.92 -1.17 -6.04
C TYR A 61 8.83 -0.41 -6.82
N GLY A 62 7.59 -0.90 -6.74
CA GLY A 62 6.43 -0.38 -7.45
C GLY A 62 6.52 -0.62 -8.96
N ALA A 63 5.95 0.32 -9.72
CA ALA A 63 5.89 0.23 -11.18
C ALA A 63 7.28 0.23 -11.84
N PHE A 64 8.26 0.91 -11.24
CA PHE A 64 9.65 0.88 -11.73
C PHE A 64 10.24 -0.54 -11.72
N LYS A 65 9.97 -1.32 -10.67
CA LYS A 65 10.43 -2.70 -10.59
C LYS A 65 9.69 -3.60 -11.58
N LYS A 66 8.38 -3.38 -11.76
CA LYS A 66 7.56 -4.09 -12.74
C LYS A 66 8.07 -3.88 -14.18
N ALA A 67 8.55 -2.68 -14.49
CA ALA A 67 8.93 -2.28 -15.84
C ALA A 67 7.81 -2.61 -16.84
N ASP A 68 8.15 -3.31 -17.94
CA ASP A 68 7.22 -3.70 -18.99
C ASP A 68 6.46 -5.00 -18.70
N PHE A 69 6.68 -5.64 -17.55
CA PHE A 69 5.90 -6.83 -17.19
C PHE A 69 4.41 -6.47 -17.00
N PHE A 70 3.55 -7.29 -17.58
CA PHE A 70 2.11 -7.20 -17.38
C PHE A 70 1.46 -8.56 -17.54
N ASP A 71 0.74 -8.96 -16.50
CA ASP A 71 -0.17 -10.09 -16.49
C ASP A 71 -1.35 -9.72 -15.57
N PRO A 72 -2.57 -9.55 -16.11
CA PRO A 72 -3.73 -9.13 -15.33
C PRO A 72 -4.19 -10.18 -14.31
N ASP A 73 -3.81 -11.45 -14.51
CA ASP A 73 -4.14 -12.54 -13.60
C ASP A 73 -3.18 -12.61 -12.41
N LEU A 74 -1.95 -12.11 -12.57
CA LEU A 74 -0.92 -12.10 -11.53
C LEU A 74 -0.83 -10.80 -10.72
N LEU A 75 -1.35 -9.69 -11.25
CA LEU A 75 -1.26 -8.37 -10.63
C LEU A 75 -2.62 -7.87 -10.13
N ILE A 76 -2.67 -7.47 -8.86
CA ILE A 76 -3.85 -6.82 -8.27
C ILE A 76 -4.05 -5.47 -8.95
N ASN A 77 -5.21 -5.26 -9.58
CA ASN A 77 -5.63 -3.94 -10.04
C ASN A 77 -6.52 -3.27 -8.98
N PRO A 78 -6.02 -2.27 -8.23
CA PRO A 78 -6.80 -1.62 -7.16
C PRO A 78 -8.05 -0.88 -7.65
N LYS A 79 -8.25 -0.74 -8.97
CA LYS A 79 -9.48 -0.21 -9.58
C LYS A 79 -10.56 -1.27 -9.82
N GLN A 80 -10.19 -2.55 -9.88
CA GLN A 80 -11.09 -3.66 -10.22
C GLN A 80 -11.35 -4.59 -9.04
N GLU A 81 -10.40 -4.69 -8.11
CA GLU A 81 -10.48 -5.54 -6.93
C GLU A 81 -9.94 -4.81 -5.70
N ASP A 82 -10.44 -5.14 -4.51
CA ASP A 82 -9.95 -4.59 -3.24
C ASP A 82 -8.63 -5.27 -2.83
N PRO A 83 -7.49 -4.55 -2.79
CA PRO A 83 -6.21 -5.14 -2.41
C PRO A 83 -6.20 -5.78 -1.01
N SER A 84 -7.08 -5.36 -0.11
CA SER A 84 -7.17 -5.90 1.25
C SER A 84 -7.65 -7.36 1.27
N ASN A 85 -8.28 -7.85 0.20
CA ASN A 85 -8.62 -9.26 0.04
C ASN A 85 -7.39 -10.12 -0.27
N HIS A 86 -6.33 -9.52 -0.79
CA HIS A 86 -5.14 -10.24 -1.27
C HIS A 86 -3.90 -10.00 -0.43
N LEU A 87 -3.84 -8.88 0.29
CA LEU A 87 -2.68 -8.41 1.03
C LEU A 87 -3.05 -8.06 2.48
N GLU A 88 -2.07 -8.13 3.37
CA GLU A 88 -2.16 -7.57 4.74
C GLU A 88 -0.84 -6.88 5.10
N PHE A 89 -0.93 -5.67 5.61
CA PHE A 89 0.22 -4.93 6.12
C PHE A 89 0.48 -5.25 7.60
N ARG A 90 1.75 -5.38 7.95
CA ARG A 90 2.21 -5.62 9.31
C ARG A 90 2.79 -4.35 9.93
N ILE A 91 2.86 -4.32 11.26
CA ILE A 91 3.31 -3.13 12.00
C ILE A 91 4.80 -2.81 11.83
N ASP A 92 5.60 -3.78 11.39
CA ASP A 92 7.00 -3.60 11.00
C ASP A 92 7.17 -3.03 9.59
N GLY A 93 6.05 -2.71 8.93
CA GLY A 93 6.03 -2.20 7.57
C GLY A 93 6.17 -3.28 6.51
N SER A 94 6.19 -4.57 6.83
CA SER A 94 6.11 -5.64 5.82
C SER A 94 4.68 -5.84 5.29
N VAL A 95 4.56 -6.48 4.13
CA VAL A 95 3.30 -6.94 3.53
C VAL A 95 3.35 -8.45 3.42
N ILE A 96 2.26 -9.11 3.79
CA ILE A 96 2.07 -10.53 3.53
C ILE A 96 0.95 -10.73 2.53
N HIS A 97 0.97 -11.88 1.85
CA HIS A 97 -0.08 -12.28 0.92
C HIS A 97 -1.13 -13.14 1.62
N LYS A 98 -2.38 -13.05 1.15
CA LYS A 98 -3.52 -13.92 1.49
C LYS A 98 -3.90 -14.86 0.34
N THR A 99 -3.38 -14.58 -0.86
CA THR A 99 -3.68 -15.29 -2.11
C THR A 99 -2.43 -15.36 -2.97
N ASP A 100 -2.42 -16.23 -3.98
CA ASP A 100 -1.32 -16.37 -4.93
C ASP A 100 -1.12 -15.08 -5.75
N LYS A 101 -2.22 -14.45 -6.18
CA LYS A 101 -2.19 -13.13 -6.85
C LYS A 101 -1.54 -12.05 -5.98
N GLY A 102 -1.82 -12.10 -4.67
CA GLY A 102 -1.14 -11.25 -3.68
C GLY A 102 0.35 -11.52 -3.58
N GLN A 103 0.76 -12.80 -3.59
CA GLN A 103 2.17 -13.19 -3.58
C GLN A 103 2.88 -12.65 -4.83
N SER A 104 2.34 -12.94 -6.02
CA SER A 104 2.89 -12.47 -7.29
C SER A 104 2.99 -10.95 -7.32
N THR A 105 1.97 -10.23 -6.85
CA THR A 105 2.00 -8.77 -6.75
C THR A 105 3.11 -8.27 -5.83
N ILE A 106 3.31 -8.88 -4.66
CA ILE A 106 4.41 -8.51 -3.74
C ILE A 106 5.77 -8.71 -4.41
N GLU A 107 5.96 -9.84 -5.10
CA GLU A 107 7.23 -10.20 -5.73
C GLU A 107 7.54 -9.29 -6.92
N ILE A 108 6.60 -9.14 -7.85
CA ILE A 108 6.73 -8.34 -9.08
C ILE A 108 6.93 -6.86 -8.73
N LEU A 109 6.07 -6.30 -7.88
CA LEU A 109 6.18 -4.89 -7.48
C LEU A 109 7.24 -4.67 -6.40
N GLY A 110 7.80 -5.71 -5.79
CA GLY A 110 8.79 -5.54 -4.71
C GLY A 110 8.21 -4.78 -3.52
N LEU A 111 6.96 -5.08 -3.15
CA LEU A 111 6.27 -4.38 -2.06
C LEU A 111 6.95 -4.54 -0.70
N ASN A 112 7.86 -5.51 -0.57
CA ASN A 112 8.72 -5.72 0.59
C ASN A 112 10.17 -5.25 0.39
N HIS A 113 10.42 -4.29 -0.50
CA HIS A 113 11.75 -3.69 -0.58
C HIS A 113 12.14 -3.05 0.78
N PRO A 114 13.37 -3.26 1.30
CA PRO A 114 13.75 -2.82 2.65
C PRO A 114 13.50 -1.34 2.94
N VAL A 115 13.77 -0.47 1.96
CA VAL A 115 13.50 0.97 2.08
C VAL A 115 12.00 1.25 2.25
N LEU A 116 11.15 0.63 1.44
CA LEU A 116 9.70 0.83 1.51
C LEU A 116 9.12 0.31 2.83
N GLN A 117 9.61 -0.84 3.31
CA GLN A 117 9.23 -1.35 4.63
C GLN A 117 9.59 -0.37 5.74
N LYS A 118 10.81 0.17 5.72
CA LYS A 118 11.26 1.14 6.73
C LYS A 118 10.48 2.45 6.69
N LEU A 119 10.10 2.93 5.50
CA LEU A 119 9.23 4.10 5.35
C LEU A 119 7.85 3.86 5.97
N ARG A 120 7.24 2.68 5.72
CA ARG A 120 5.97 2.30 6.35
C ARG A 120 6.09 2.18 7.86
N GLU A 121 7.12 1.47 8.37
CA GLU A 121 7.37 1.35 9.81
C GLU A 121 7.51 2.72 10.49
N ALA A 122 8.31 3.61 9.88
CA ALA A 122 8.51 4.96 10.39
C ALA A 122 7.21 5.77 10.43
N SER A 123 6.39 5.69 9.38
CA SER A 123 5.08 6.34 9.33
C SER A 123 4.15 5.82 10.45
N PHE A 124 4.08 4.51 10.67
CA PHE A 124 3.27 3.94 11.75
C PHE A 124 3.75 4.38 13.14
N ILE A 125 5.07 4.51 13.34
CA ILE A 125 5.65 5.04 14.59
C ILE A 125 5.28 6.52 14.78
N GLU A 126 5.39 7.34 13.75
CA GLU A 126 5.04 8.77 13.78
C GLU A 126 3.54 8.96 14.10
N LEU A 127 2.68 8.14 13.51
CA LEU A 127 1.23 8.13 13.75
C LEU A 127 0.82 7.60 15.14
N GLY A 128 1.79 7.14 15.94
CA GLY A 128 1.52 6.60 17.28
C GLY A 128 0.94 5.19 17.28
N LEU A 129 0.93 4.50 16.14
CA LEU A 129 0.43 3.12 15.97
C LEU A 129 1.44 2.06 16.46
N SER A 130 2.51 2.49 17.14
CA SER A 130 3.53 1.60 17.67
C SER A 130 3.85 1.97 19.11
N PHE A 131 4.10 0.96 19.95
CA PHE A 131 4.60 1.17 21.30
C PHE A 131 6.07 1.64 21.34
N LYS A 132 6.76 1.66 20.20
CA LYS A 132 8.05 2.36 20.04
C LYS A 132 7.86 3.88 19.89
N SER A 133 6.64 4.35 19.62
CA SER A 133 6.36 5.78 19.48
C SER A 133 6.58 6.51 20.80
N LYS A 134 7.09 7.75 20.71
CA LYS A 134 7.21 8.67 21.85
C LYS A 134 5.83 9.05 22.41
N LYS A 135 4.80 9.02 21.56
CA LYS A 135 3.41 9.36 21.92
C LYS A 135 2.46 8.32 21.31
N PRO A 136 2.37 7.10 21.87
CA PRO A 136 1.43 6.09 21.39
C PRO A 136 0.01 6.61 21.45
N CYS A 137 -0.78 6.39 20.40
CA CYS A 137 -2.12 6.95 20.31
C CYS A 137 -3.14 6.19 21.18
N SER A 138 -4.22 6.87 21.56
CA SER A 138 -5.34 6.20 22.23
C SER A 138 -6.10 5.31 21.25
N GLU A 139 -6.95 4.44 21.77
CA GLU A 139 -7.84 3.60 20.96
C GLU A 139 -8.76 4.42 20.06
N SER A 140 -9.35 5.50 20.58
CA SER A 140 -10.19 6.40 19.80
C SER A 140 -9.40 7.18 18.74
N ALA A 141 -8.16 7.56 19.02
CA ALA A 141 -7.29 8.22 18.05
C ALA A 141 -6.88 7.26 16.91
N ALA A 142 -6.58 6.00 17.22
CA ALA A 142 -6.26 4.99 16.21
C ALA A 142 -7.44 4.72 15.26
N LEU A 143 -8.67 4.63 15.79
CA LEU A 143 -9.87 4.44 14.97
C LEU A 143 -10.13 5.64 14.05
N ARG A 144 -9.93 6.87 14.54
CA ARG A 144 -10.02 8.07 13.69
C ARG A 144 -8.98 8.06 12.58
N LEU A 145 -7.76 7.59 12.84
CA LEU A 145 -6.73 7.47 11.80
C LEU A 145 -7.13 6.48 10.70
N ALA A 146 -7.71 5.33 11.05
CA ALA A 146 -8.21 4.38 10.06
C ALA A 146 -9.34 4.96 9.21
N ASP A 147 -10.19 5.81 9.80
CA ASP A 147 -11.26 6.49 9.08
C ASP A 147 -10.71 7.58 8.14
N MET A 148 -9.81 8.44 8.64
CA MET A 148 -9.12 9.45 7.84
C MET A 148 -8.35 8.85 6.67
N ALA A 149 -7.72 7.69 6.84
CA ALA A 149 -6.98 7.01 5.78
C ALA A 149 -7.85 6.67 4.56
N LYS A 150 -9.18 6.58 4.71
CA LYS A 150 -10.09 6.33 3.58
C LYS A 150 -10.33 7.57 2.72
N HIS A 151 -10.08 8.78 3.24
CA HIS A 151 -10.56 10.02 2.65
C HIS A 151 -9.47 11.10 2.46
N ASP A 152 -8.47 11.17 3.34
CA ASP A 152 -7.61 12.35 3.48
C ASP A 152 -6.28 12.29 2.72
N GLY A 153 -6.14 11.35 1.77
CA GLY A 153 -4.94 11.22 0.95
C GLY A 153 -3.67 11.05 1.80
N LEU A 154 -3.73 10.19 2.82
CA LEU A 154 -2.58 9.92 3.67
C LEU A 154 -1.55 9.07 2.96
N GLU A 155 -0.26 9.34 3.17
CA GLU A 155 0.77 8.39 2.79
C GLU A 155 0.50 7.04 3.45
N PHE A 156 0.62 5.97 2.66
CA PHE A 156 0.30 4.61 3.07
C PHE A 156 -1.14 4.41 3.57
N ALA A 157 -2.10 5.19 3.07
CA ALA A 157 -3.53 5.06 3.34
C ALA A 157 -4.03 3.60 3.28
N GLY A 158 -3.62 2.81 2.28
CA GLY A 158 -4.00 1.40 2.17
C GLY A 158 -3.43 0.48 3.25
N ALA A 159 -2.36 0.90 3.95
CA ALA A 159 -1.69 0.11 4.99
C ALA A 159 -2.10 0.51 6.42
N ILE A 160 -2.60 1.75 6.60
CA ILE A 160 -2.98 2.28 7.91
C ILE A 160 -4.09 1.45 8.60
N PRO A 161 -5.16 0.99 7.92
CA PRO A 161 -6.20 0.19 8.56
C PRO A 161 -5.66 -1.10 9.20
N ASP A 162 -4.79 -1.83 8.52
CA ASP A 162 -4.18 -3.03 9.07
C ASP A 162 -3.25 -2.70 10.25
N ALA A 163 -2.44 -1.65 10.13
CA ALA A 163 -1.58 -1.18 11.22
C ALA A 163 -2.39 -0.80 12.47
N VAL A 164 -3.54 -0.13 12.30
CA VAL A 164 -4.49 0.19 13.37
C VAL A 164 -5.03 -1.09 14.02
N ASN A 165 -5.48 -2.07 13.22
CA ASN A 165 -6.01 -3.32 13.74
C ASN A 165 -4.98 -4.10 14.58
N HIS A 166 -3.73 -4.17 14.10
CA HIS A 166 -2.61 -4.76 14.83
C HIS A 166 -2.32 -4.03 16.14
N TYR A 167 -2.27 -2.69 16.09
CA TYR A 167 -2.03 -1.85 17.25
C TYR A 167 -3.12 -2.02 18.31
N LEU A 168 -4.40 -1.93 17.93
CA LEU A 168 -5.53 -2.05 18.84
C LEU A 168 -5.60 -3.43 19.51
N THR A 169 -5.35 -4.50 18.74
CA THR A 169 -5.27 -5.86 19.28
C THR A 169 -4.22 -5.95 20.39
N ARG A 170 -3.04 -5.37 20.16
CA ARG A 170 -1.95 -5.38 21.14
C ARG A 170 -2.22 -4.45 22.33
N LEU A 171 -2.86 -3.30 22.11
CA LEU A 171 -3.27 -2.36 23.15
C LEU A 171 -4.27 -2.99 24.12
N ARG A 172 -5.31 -3.64 23.59
CA ARG A 172 -6.34 -4.32 24.40
C ARG A 172 -5.73 -5.45 25.23
N ARG A 173 -4.87 -6.29 24.63
CA ARG A 173 -4.13 -7.35 25.35
C ARG A 173 -3.30 -6.80 26.52
N ARG A 174 -2.66 -5.64 26.36
CA ARG A 174 -1.91 -4.99 27.45
C ARG A 174 -2.81 -4.50 28.58
N LYS A 175 -3.95 -3.87 28.25
CA LYS A 175 -4.93 -3.42 29.24
C LYS A 175 -5.45 -4.59 30.09
N THR A 176 -5.83 -5.70 29.44
CA THR A 176 -6.30 -6.92 30.13
C THR A 176 -5.25 -7.45 31.11
N ARG A 177 -3.99 -7.61 30.66
CA ARG A 177 -2.89 -8.08 31.52
C ARG A 177 -2.65 -7.18 32.73
N GLN A 178 -2.74 -5.86 32.55
CA GLN A 178 -2.57 -4.90 33.66
C GLN A 178 -3.72 -5.00 34.67
N GLN A 179 -4.95 -5.21 34.20
CA GLN A 179 -6.11 -5.39 35.07
C GLN A 179 -6.00 -6.67 35.90
N GLU A 180 -5.66 -7.80 35.28
CA GLU A 180 -5.43 -9.08 35.98
C GLU A 180 -4.35 -8.95 37.06
N GLN A 181 -3.23 -8.27 36.77
CA GLN A 181 -2.16 -8.05 37.74
C GLN A 181 -2.59 -7.16 38.92
N ARG A 182 -3.42 -6.14 38.66
CA ARG A 182 -3.97 -5.28 39.72
C ARG A 182 -4.91 -6.05 40.64
N THR A 183 -5.82 -6.83 40.08
CA THR A 183 -6.77 -7.64 40.87
C THR A 183 -6.04 -8.65 41.75
N LYS A 184 -5.02 -9.36 41.21
CA LYS A 184 -4.21 -10.31 41.99
C LYS A 184 -3.47 -9.67 43.18
N ARG A 185 -3.06 -8.40 43.06
CA ARG A 185 -2.39 -7.65 44.14
C ARG A 185 -3.33 -7.13 45.21
N GLN A 186 -4.63 -7.00 44.90
CA GLN A 186 -5.64 -6.56 45.87
C GLN A 186 -6.26 -7.74 46.65
N SER A 187 -6.11 -8.97 46.13
CA SER A 187 -6.58 -10.21 46.74
C SER A 187 -5.51 -10.96 47.54
N ALA A 188 -4.31 -10.40 47.66
CA ALA A 188 -3.16 -10.95 48.40
C ALA A 188 -2.81 -10.00 49.54
#